data_AF-A0A3D1G4K1-F1
#
_entry.id   AF-A0A3D1G4K1-F1
#
_cell.length_a   1.000
_cell.length_b   1.000
_cell.length_c   1.000
_cell.angle_alpha   90.00
_cell.angle_beta   90.00
_cell.angle_gamma   90.00
#
_symmetry.space_group_name_H-M   'P 1'
#
loop_
_entity.id
_entity.type
_entity.pdbx_description
1 polymer ?
#
loop_
_entity_poly.entity_id
_entity_poly.type
_entity_poly.pdbx_seq_one_letter_code
_entity_poly.pdbx_strand_id
1 'polypeptide(L)'
;MEKELKLFSGYRPMELVLPSLYSEIEGPALPKIVEELSRVNYLSHITIGLDRATRAEFDKAKNFFSKLNIPHTVIWNDGPKVKQLLSELEDSGLNLGEPGKGR
;
A
#
# COMPACT_ATOMS: atom_id res chain seq x y z
N MET A 1 -18.56 -14.02 6.94
CA MET A 1 -17.33 -13.32 6.54
C MET A 1 -17.10 -12.01 7.30
N GLU A 2 -17.73 -10.87 7.02
CA GLU A 2 -17.38 -9.59 7.72
C GLU A 2 -17.58 -9.62 9.25
N LYS A 3 -18.63 -10.28 9.74
CA LYS A 3 -18.86 -10.47 11.18
C LYS A 3 -17.74 -11.28 11.85
N GLU A 4 -17.17 -12.26 11.15
CA GLU A 4 -16.05 -13.06 11.65
C GLU A 4 -14.78 -12.21 11.65
N LEU A 5 -14.51 -11.48 10.56
CA LEU A 5 -13.40 -10.54 10.48
C LEU A 5 -13.42 -9.53 11.64
N LYS A 6 -14.59 -8.96 11.95
CA LYS A 6 -14.76 -8.07 13.11
C LYS A 6 -14.55 -8.75 14.46
N LEU A 7 -14.90 -10.03 14.58
CA LEU A 7 -14.62 -10.80 15.79
C LEU A 7 -13.10 -11.01 15.94
N PHE A 8 -12.42 -11.43 14.87
CA PHE A 8 -10.98 -11.67 14.85
C PHE A 8 -10.17 -10.39 15.09
N SER A 9 -10.59 -9.25 14.55
CA SER A 9 -9.87 -7.97 14.72
C SER A 9 -9.73 -7.54 16.16
N GLY A 10 -10.63 -7.98 17.05
CA GLY A 10 -10.60 -7.65 18.48
C GLY A 10 -9.41 -8.24 19.25
N TYR A 11 -8.79 -9.30 18.73
CA TYR A 11 -7.63 -9.95 19.36
C TYR A 11 -6.44 -10.18 18.41
N ARG A 12 -6.64 -9.99 17.10
CA ARG A 12 -5.59 -10.00 16.08
C ARG A 12 -5.78 -8.78 15.16
N PRO A 13 -5.01 -7.70 15.33
CA PRO A 13 -5.03 -6.57 14.41
C PRO A 13 -4.82 -7.05 12.97
N MET A 14 -5.67 -6.58 12.06
CA MET A 14 -5.62 -7.00 10.65
C MET A 14 -5.14 -5.85 9.78
N GLU A 15 -4.20 -6.16 8.91
CA GLU A 15 -3.62 -5.22 7.96
C GLU A 15 -3.94 -5.64 6.53
N LEU A 16 -4.24 -4.65 5.69
CA LEU A 16 -4.40 -4.83 4.25
C LEU A 16 -3.16 -4.32 3.53
N VAL A 17 -2.58 -5.13 2.65
CA VAL A 17 -1.57 -4.68 1.69
C VAL A 17 -2.26 -4.39 0.36
N LEU A 18 -2.21 -3.13 -0.09
CA LEU A 18 -2.81 -2.64 -1.33
C LEU A 18 -1.72 -2.25 -2.34
N PRO A 19 -1.29 -3.17 -3.21
CA PRO A 19 -0.43 -2.82 -4.34
C PRO A 19 -1.23 -2.00 -5.37
N SER A 20 -0.65 -0.93 -5.89
CA SER A 20 -1.27 -0.10 -6.92
C SER A 20 -0.26 0.64 -7.79
N LEU A 21 -0.60 0.83 -9.06
CA LEU A 21 0.10 1.75 -9.96
C LEU A 21 -0.48 3.16 -9.83
N TYR A 22 0.34 4.20 -10.01
CA TYR A 22 -0.19 5.58 -10.05
C TYR A 22 -1.30 5.78 -11.10
N SER A 23 -1.19 5.12 -12.26
CA SER A 23 -2.22 5.18 -13.32
C SER A 23 -3.60 4.68 -12.87
N GLU A 24 -3.68 3.83 -11.84
CA GLU A 24 -4.94 3.33 -11.31
C GLU A 24 -5.66 4.34 -10.41
N ILE A 25 -4.92 5.32 -9.85
CA ILE A 25 -5.49 6.42 -9.06
C ILE A 25 -6.41 7.29 -9.91
N GLU A 26 -6.06 7.48 -11.18
CA GLU A 26 -6.88 8.20 -12.16
C GLU A 26 -8.01 7.33 -12.75
N GLY A 27 -7.95 6.02 -12.51
CA GLY A 27 -8.95 5.06 -12.95
C GLY A 27 -10.23 5.06 -12.09
N PRO A 28 -11.36 4.56 -12.61
CA PRO A 28 -12.64 4.58 -11.90
C PRO A 28 -12.75 3.53 -10.77
N ALA A 29 -11.83 2.57 -10.70
CA ALA A 29 -11.89 1.45 -9.77
C ALA A 29 -11.35 1.81 -8.38
N LEU A 30 -10.15 2.39 -8.33
CA LEU A 30 -9.47 2.66 -7.06
C LEU A 30 -10.22 3.64 -6.14
N PRO A 31 -10.86 4.72 -6.66
CA PRO A 31 -11.70 5.58 -5.83
C PRO A 31 -12.84 4.81 -5.14
N LYS A 32 -13.46 3.83 -5.83
CA LYS A 32 -14.52 2.99 -5.25
C LYS A 32 -13.97 2.05 -4.19
N ILE A 33 -12.79 1.46 -4.42
CA ILE A 33 -12.11 0.60 -3.43
C ILE A 33 -11.81 1.40 -2.16
N VAL A 34 -11.23 2.60 -2.29
CA VAL A 34 -10.94 3.49 -1.16
C VAL A 34 -12.21 3.86 -0.39
N GLU A 35 -13.32 4.12 -1.09
CA GLU A 35 -14.61 4.40 -0.46
C GLU A 35 -15.13 3.21 0.37
N GLU A 36 -15.10 2.00 -0.17
CA GLU A 36 -15.53 0.80 0.56
C GLU A 36 -14.60 0.50 1.74
N LEU A 37 -13.28 0.66 1.57
CA LEU A 37 -12.31 0.48 2.65
C LEU A 37 -12.54 1.50 3.78
N SER A 38 -12.94 2.74 3.49
CA SER A 38 -13.27 3.73 4.53
C SER A 38 -14.49 3.36 5.39
N ARG A 39 -15.29 2.35 5.01
CA ARG A 39 -16.49 1.91 5.74
C ARG A 39 -16.24 0.72 6.65
N VAL A 40 -15.14 0.00 6.47
CA VAL A 40 -14.87 -1.21 7.27
C VAL A 40 -14.28 -0.86 8.63
N ASN A 41 -14.60 -1.66 9.65
CA ASN A 41 -14.18 -1.43 11.04
C ASN A 41 -13.35 -2.59 11.62
N TYR A 42 -12.88 -3.48 10.77
CA TYR A 42 -12.07 -4.65 11.16
C TYR A 42 -10.59 -4.52 10.76
N LEU A 43 -10.23 -3.56 9.90
CA LEU A 43 -8.84 -3.27 9.55
C LEU A 43 -8.25 -2.26 10.53
N SER A 44 -7.08 -2.58 11.07
CA SER A 44 -6.32 -1.65 11.94
C SER A 44 -5.42 -0.72 11.15
N HIS A 45 -4.94 -1.16 9.98
CA HIS A 45 -4.03 -0.39 9.14
C HIS A 45 -4.11 -0.85 7.67
N ILE A 46 -3.72 0.03 6.74
CA ILE A 46 -3.56 -0.29 5.32
C ILE A 46 -2.16 0.16 4.85
N THR A 47 -1.37 -0.77 4.33
CA THR A 47 -0.10 -0.46 3.66
C THR A 47 -0.29 -0.45 2.15
N ILE A 48 -0.02 0.68 1.52
CA ILE A 48 -0.20 0.91 0.09
C ILE A 48 1.17 0.92 -0.57
N GLY A 49 1.42 -0.06 -1.45
CA GLY A 49 2.62 -0.07 -2.29
C GLY A 49 2.32 0.65 -3.60
N LEU A 50 2.94 1.81 -3.82
CA LEU A 50 2.80 2.60 -5.04
C LEU A 50 3.97 2.37 -5.99
N ASP A 51 3.64 1.85 -7.16
CA ASP A 51 4.57 1.63 -8.27
C ASP A 51 4.37 2.67 -9.39
N ARG A 52 5.41 2.84 -10.21
CA ARG A 52 5.43 3.66 -11.44
C ARG A 52 4.91 5.09 -11.25
N ALA A 53 5.35 5.71 -10.17
CA ALA A 53 5.12 7.12 -9.90
C ALA A 53 6.43 7.92 -10.02
N THR A 54 6.33 9.17 -10.42
CA THR A 54 7.31 10.22 -10.17
C THR A 54 7.14 10.78 -8.75
N ARG A 55 8.07 11.65 -8.31
CA ARG A 55 7.96 12.29 -6.99
C ARG A 55 6.68 13.12 -6.85
N ALA A 56 6.33 13.90 -7.87
CA ALA A 56 5.13 14.72 -7.85
C ALA A 56 3.86 13.86 -7.83
N GLU A 57 3.86 12.74 -8.54
CA GLU A 57 2.77 11.76 -8.55
C GLU A 57 2.64 11.02 -7.23
N PHE A 58 3.75 10.69 -6.56
CA PHE A 58 3.73 10.14 -5.21
C PHE A 58 3.10 11.11 -4.20
N ASP A 59 3.46 12.40 -4.27
CA ASP A 59 2.86 13.42 -3.40
C ASP A 59 1.35 13.58 -3.67
N LYS A 60 0.91 13.49 -4.95
CA LYS A 60 -0.52 13.42 -5.31
C LYS A 60 -1.20 12.16 -4.77
N ALA A 61 -0.56 11.00 -4.88
CA ALA A 61 -1.09 9.74 -4.39
C ALA A 61 -1.32 9.77 -2.87
N LYS A 62 -0.37 10.33 -2.11
CA LYS A 62 -0.55 10.56 -0.67
C LYS A 62 -1.79 11.39 -0.36
N ASN A 63 -2.01 12.46 -1.13
CA ASN A 63 -3.21 13.30 -0.97
C ASN A 63 -4.50 12.57 -1.40
N PHE A 64 -4.42 11.63 -2.33
CA PHE A 64 -5.57 10.81 -2.72
C PHE A 64 -5.96 9.82 -1.62
N PHE A 65 -4.97 9.11 -1.04
CA PHE A 65 -5.22 8.11 0.00
C PHE A 65 -5.52 8.71 1.38
N SER A 66 -5.26 9.99 1.62
CA SER A 66 -5.69 10.68 2.85
C SER A 66 -7.21 10.68 3.07
N LYS A 67 -7.99 10.33 2.04
CA LYS A 67 -9.44 10.07 2.11
C LYS A 67 -9.80 8.79 2.87
N LEU A 68 -8.84 7.91 3.12
CA LEU A 68 -9.05 6.73 3.96
C LEU A 68 -9.27 7.15 5.41
N ASN A 69 -10.41 6.75 5.98
CA ASN A 69 -10.69 6.95 7.41
C ASN A 69 -9.99 5.93 8.32
N ILE A 70 -9.12 5.10 7.76
CA ILE A 70 -8.33 4.08 8.45
C ILE A 70 -6.86 4.52 8.42
N PRO A 71 -6.09 4.31 9.50
CA PRO A 71 -4.65 4.51 9.48
C PRO A 71 -4.00 3.82 8.28
N HIS A 72 -3.14 4.52 7.56
CA HIS A 72 -2.49 3.98 6.38
C HIS A 72 -1.10 4.55 6.15
N THR A 73 -0.29 3.77 5.44
CA THR A 73 1.06 4.15 5.01
C THR A 73 1.16 3.97 3.50
N VAL A 74 1.75 4.94 2.81
CA VAL A 74 2.03 4.84 1.36
C VAL A 74 3.54 4.71 1.16
N ILE A 75 3.95 3.59 0.57
CA ILE A 75 5.33 3.25 0.24
C ILE A 75 5.53 3.48 -1.26
N TRP A 76 6.54 4.26 -1.64
CA TRP A 76 6.91 4.42 -3.05
C TRP A 76 8.00 3.42 -3.42
N ASN A 77 7.60 2.32 -4.04
CA ASN A 77 8.48 1.19 -4.35
C ASN A 77 9.58 1.58 -5.34
N ASP A 78 9.25 2.42 -6.33
CA ASP A 78 10.20 2.96 -7.31
C ASP A 78 10.98 4.16 -6.81
N GLY A 79 10.73 4.59 -5.56
CA GLY A 79 11.33 5.77 -4.97
C GLY A 79 12.84 5.60 -4.72
N PRO A 80 13.62 6.70 -4.73
CA PRO A 80 15.06 6.64 -4.57
C PRO A 80 15.50 5.98 -3.26
N LYS A 81 14.74 6.19 -2.16
CA LYS A 81 15.03 5.58 -0.86
C LYS A 81 14.88 4.05 -0.86
N VAL A 82 13.81 3.54 -1.47
CA VAL A 82 13.56 2.08 -1.54
C VAL A 82 14.60 1.44 -2.46
N LYS A 83 14.88 2.04 -3.62
CA LYS A 83 15.93 1.56 -4.53
C LYS A 83 17.31 1.52 -3.87
N GLN A 84 17.66 2.55 -3.11
CA GLN A 84 18.92 2.58 -2.37
C GLN A 84 18.98 1.43 -1.35
N LEU A 85 17.93 1.26 -0.54
CA LEU A 85 17.87 0.18 0.44
C LEU A 85 17.99 -1.20 -0.22
N LEU A 86 17.31 -1.43 -1.35
CA LEU A 86 17.42 -2.67 -2.10
C LEU A 86 18.85 -2.92 -2.61
N SER A 87 19.52 -1.88 -3.12
CA SER A 87 20.93 -1.97 -3.52
C SER A 87 21.85 -2.35 -2.35
N GLU A 88 21.65 -1.73 -1.18
CA GLU A 88 22.45 -2.04 0.03
C GLU A 88 22.25 -3.50 0.48
N LEU A 89 21.04 -4.04 0.32
CA LEU A 89 20.76 -5.45 0.61
C LEU A 89 21.42 -6.39 -0.40
N GLU A 90 21.34 -6.07 -1.70
CA GLU A 90 22.00 -6.83 -2.77
C GLU A 90 23.52 -6.84 -2.58
N ASP A 91 24.12 -5.70 -2.26
CA ASP A 91 25.56 -5.55 -1.95
C ASP A 91 25.96 -6.35 -0.71
N SER A 92 25.05 -6.54 0.24
CA SER A 92 25.22 -7.38 1.43
C SER A 92 25.02 -8.88 1.18
N GLY A 93 24.78 -9.28 -0.08
CA GLY A 93 24.60 -10.67 -0.49
C GLY A 93 23.17 -11.21 -0.37
N LEU A 94 22.17 -10.35 -0.07
CA LEU A 94 20.76 -10.72 -0.08
C LEU A 94 20.20 -10.55 -1.50
N ASN A 95 20.04 -11.66 -2.21
CA ASN A 95 19.45 -11.65 -3.55
C ASN A 95 17.93 -11.44 -3.48
N LEU A 96 17.46 -10.29 -3.98
CA LEU A 96 16.06 -9.86 -3.90
C LEU A 96 15.18 -10.32 -5.07
N GLY A 97 15.68 -11.19 -5.96
CA GLY A 97 14.90 -11.79 -7.04
C GLY A 97 14.35 -10.80 -8.08
N GLU A 98 13.51 -11.30 -9.00
CA GLU A 98 12.92 -10.48 -10.08
C GLU A 98 11.73 -9.62 -9.61
N PRO A 99 11.52 -8.43 -10.21
CA PRO A 99 10.34 -7.60 -9.96
C PRO A 99 9.04 -8.40 -10.13
N GLY A 100 8.17 -8.36 -9.12
CA GLY A 100 6.85 -9.02 -9.14
C GLY A 100 6.75 -10.40 -8.47
N LYS A 101 7.84 -10.94 -7.89
CA LYS A 101 7.83 -12.19 -7.10
C LYS A 101 8.01 -11.94 -5.60
N GLY A 102 7.17 -11.08 -5.01
CA GLY A 102 7.16 -10.84 -3.56
C GLY A 102 8.31 -10.00 -3.03
N ARG A 103 8.61 -8.89 -3.72
CA ARG A 103 9.33 -7.76 -3.11
C ARG A 103 8.53 -7.17 -1.96
#